data_AF-A0A1Y3VHJ2-F1
#
_entry.id   AF-A0A1Y3VHJ2-F1
#
_cell.length_a   1.000
_cell.length_b   1.000
_cell.length_c   1.000
_cell.angle_alpha   90.00
_cell.angle_beta   90.00
_cell.angle_gamma   90.00
#
_symmetry.space_group_name_H-M   'P 1'
#
loop_
_entity.id
_entity.type
_entity.pdbx_description
1 polymer ?
#
loop_
_entity_poly.entity_id
_entity_poly.type
_entity_poly.pdbx_seq_one_letter_code
_entity_poly.pdbx_strand_id
1 'polypeptide(L)'
;MKNKKLLWAVLAALGLAACGEREPRTFTGFITDATMNTVTVQDQSAESTYTFLTEEADRSEAHGLLVGAPVVVDYKGRLEEGAEAIKVATNPTYAEAVGRWMLYDPENPEFTMGIDIRIEGEAASIRSATLVYTGWELLDEAGKILLKGQSIGNGGSFDFSQTGIIAKDAAGNYTLTIEGTKIVYDKVPETDEVPEMEEPAGEDAAPEAEAAAEE
;
A
#
# COMPACT_ATOMS: atom_id res chain seq x y z
N MET A 1 -11.60 -59.72 13.84
CA MET A 1 -11.03 -58.41 14.23
C MET A 1 -9.54 -58.43 13.88
N LYS A 2 -8.87 -57.49 13.19
CA LYS A 2 -9.18 -56.31 12.34
C LYS A 2 -7.98 -56.23 11.35
N ASN A 3 -8.02 -55.82 10.08
CA ASN A 3 -9.05 -55.42 9.12
C ASN A 3 -8.58 -55.83 7.68
N LYS A 4 -9.17 -55.30 6.59
CA LYS A 4 -8.71 -55.50 5.19
C LYS A 4 -8.26 -54.18 4.54
N LYS A 5 -7.36 -54.34 3.56
CA LYS A 5 -6.83 -53.38 2.56
C LYS A 5 -7.89 -52.39 2.00
N LEU A 6 -7.45 -51.16 1.68
CA LEU A 6 -7.65 -50.58 0.33
C LEU A 6 -6.69 -49.40 0.07
N LEU A 7 -5.95 -49.43 -1.04
CA LEU A 7 -5.31 -48.24 -1.61
C LEU A 7 -6.35 -47.48 -2.43
N TRP A 8 -6.40 -46.15 -2.28
CA TRP A 8 -7.23 -45.30 -3.12
C TRP A 8 -6.46 -44.90 -4.38
N ALA A 9 -6.96 -45.32 -5.54
CA ALA A 9 -6.53 -44.79 -6.83
C ALA A 9 -7.43 -43.60 -7.20
N VAL A 10 -6.84 -42.44 -7.47
CA VAL A 10 -7.59 -41.27 -7.97
C VAL A 10 -7.93 -41.52 -9.44
N LEU A 11 -9.22 -41.62 -9.73
CA LEU A 11 -9.73 -41.86 -11.08
C LEU A 11 -9.90 -40.51 -11.79
N ALA A 12 -9.08 -40.25 -12.81
CA ALA A 12 -9.24 -39.07 -13.65
C ALA A 12 -10.50 -39.20 -14.53
N ALA A 13 -11.55 -38.46 -14.22
CA ALA A 13 -12.79 -38.44 -14.99
C ALA A 13 -12.70 -37.44 -16.15
N LEU A 14 -12.49 -37.96 -17.37
CA LEU A 14 -12.68 -37.21 -18.61
C LEU A 14 -14.19 -37.06 -18.88
N GLY A 15 -14.74 -35.90 -18.55
CA GLY A 15 -16.12 -35.53 -18.87
C GLY A 15 -16.20 -34.61 -20.10
N LEU A 16 -16.89 -35.07 -21.15
CA LEU A 16 -17.32 -34.22 -22.26
C LEU A 16 -18.75 -33.71 -22.02
N ALA A 17 -18.88 -32.40 -21.77
CA ALA A 17 -20.10 -31.61 -21.88
C ALA A 17 -19.64 -30.23 -22.38
N ALA A 18 -20.06 -29.79 -23.58
CA ALA A 18 -21.30 -29.05 -23.83
C ALA A 18 -21.32 -27.68 -23.12
N CYS A 19 -21.58 -26.60 -23.88
CA CYS A 19 -21.60 -25.24 -23.35
C CYS A 19 -22.68 -25.05 -22.27
N GLY A 20 -22.26 -25.13 -21.01
CA GLY A 20 -22.91 -24.46 -19.89
C GLY A 20 -22.00 -23.32 -19.42
N GLU A 21 -22.59 -22.27 -18.85
CA GLU A 21 -21.84 -21.23 -18.16
C GLU A 21 -21.01 -21.90 -17.07
N ARG A 22 -19.68 -21.75 -17.17
CA ARG A 22 -18.75 -22.44 -16.28
C ARG A 22 -18.81 -21.74 -14.93
N GLU A 23 -19.04 -22.51 -13.87
CA GLU A 23 -19.13 -22.00 -12.49
C GLU A 23 -17.97 -21.03 -12.20
N PRO A 24 -18.23 -19.88 -11.54
CA PRO A 24 -17.19 -18.96 -11.10
C PRO A 24 -16.08 -19.67 -10.34
N ARG A 25 -14.84 -19.29 -10.61
CA ARG A 25 -13.65 -19.79 -9.94
C ARG A 25 -12.88 -18.63 -9.34
N THR A 26 -12.17 -18.89 -8.26
CA THR A 26 -11.37 -17.88 -7.57
C THR A 26 -9.88 -18.15 -7.79
N PHE A 27 -9.11 -17.10 -8.03
CA PHE A 27 -7.65 -17.09 -8.04
C PHE A 27 -7.16 -16.06 -7.00
N THR A 28 -6.08 -16.37 -6.29
CA THR A 28 -5.58 -15.56 -5.18
C THR A 28 -4.07 -15.36 -5.31
N GLY A 29 -3.60 -14.14 -5.13
CA GLY A 29 -2.21 -13.79 -5.40
C GLY A 29 -1.85 -12.37 -4.99
N PHE A 30 -0.78 -11.85 -5.59
CA PHE A 30 -0.35 -10.46 -5.47
C PHE A 30 -0.39 -9.78 -6.83
N ILE A 31 -0.82 -8.53 -6.89
CA ILE A 31 -0.81 -7.74 -8.14
C ILE A 31 0.65 -7.45 -8.52
N THR A 32 1.05 -7.81 -9.74
CA THR A 32 2.36 -7.44 -10.31
C THR A 32 2.26 -6.36 -11.38
N ASP A 33 1.08 -6.20 -11.99
CA ASP A 33 0.77 -5.13 -12.94
C ASP A 33 -0.75 -4.90 -12.98
N ALA A 34 -1.17 -3.68 -13.26
CA ALA A 34 -2.58 -3.31 -13.39
C ALA A 34 -2.75 -2.19 -14.42
N THR A 35 -3.69 -2.38 -15.35
CA THR A 35 -4.07 -1.38 -16.35
C THR A 35 -5.53 -1.01 -16.19
N MET A 36 -6.02 -0.11 -17.05
CA MET A 36 -7.44 0.28 -17.06
C MET A 36 -8.39 -0.92 -17.25
N ASN A 37 -7.96 -1.95 -17.99
CA ASN A 37 -8.80 -3.09 -18.41
C ASN A 37 -8.22 -4.46 -18.03
N THR A 38 -7.05 -4.53 -17.37
CA THR A 38 -6.40 -5.80 -16.98
C THR A 38 -5.81 -5.75 -15.58
N VAL A 39 -5.69 -6.91 -14.94
CA VAL A 39 -4.86 -7.09 -13.75
C VAL A 39 -4.01 -8.35 -13.91
N THR A 40 -2.72 -8.24 -13.64
CA THR A 40 -1.75 -9.34 -13.69
C THR A 40 -1.43 -9.76 -12.27
N VAL A 41 -1.66 -11.04 -11.96
CA VAL A 41 -1.58 -11.57 -10.60
C VAL A 41 -0.57 -12.72 -10.54
N GLN A 42 0.40 -12.62 -9.63
CA GLN A 42 1.33 -13.70 -9.30
C GLN A 42 0.73 -14.64 -8.24
N ASP A 43 0.86 -15.95 -8.45
CA ASP A 43 0.44 -16.98 -7.50
C ASP A 43 1.21 -16.88 -6.17
N GLN A 44 0.56 -17.15 -5.03
CA GLN A 44 1.22 -17.12 -3.72
C GLN A 44 2.19 -18.31 -3.50
N SER A 45 2.02 -19.38 -4.27
CA SER A 45 2.76 -20.65 -4.16
C SER A 45 3.73 -20.92 -5.31
N ALA A 46 3.74 -20.08 -6.34
CA ALA A 46 4.57 -20.23 -7.54
C ALA A 46 4.90 -18.87 -8.18
N GLU A 47 6.03 -18.78 -8.88
CA GLU A 47 6.42 -17.56 -9.60
C GLU A 47 5.53 -17.27 -10.85
N SER A 48 4.55 -18.12 -11.14
CA SER A 48 3.63 -17.98 -12.27
C SER A 48 2.69 -16.79 -12.09
N THR A 49 2.58 -15.99 -13.15
CA THR A 49 1.61 -14.91 -13.28
C THR A 49 0.46 -15.31 -14.20
N TYR A 50 -0.70 -14.68 -14.02
CA TYR A 50 -1.86 -14.76 -14.91
C TYR A 50 -2.48 -13.38 -15.10
N THR A 51 -2.75 -13.00 -16.35
CA THR A 51 -3.46 -11.76 -16.69
C THR A 51 -4.96 -12.03 -16.79
N PHE A 52 -5.77 -11.24 -16.09
CA PHE A 52 -7.23 -11.27 -16.17
C PHE A 52 -7.77 -10.02 -16.86
N LEU A 53 -8.80 -10.18 -17.69
CA LEU A 53 -9.55 -9.07 -18.29
C LEU A 53 -10.58 -8.56 -17.28
N THR A 54 -10.61 -7.25 -17.03
CA THR A 54 -11.44 -6.62 -15.98
C THR A 54 -12.51 -5.66 -16.53
N GLU A 55 -12.73 -5.66 -17.85
CA GLU A 55 -13.66 -4.73 -18.54
C GLU A 55 -15.10 -4.82 -18.00
N GLU A 56 -15.60 -6.04 -17.80
CA GLU A 56 -16.95 -6.34 -17.31
C GLU A 56 -16.96 -6.79 -15.83
N ALA A 57 -15.85 -6.62 -15.11
CA ALA A 57 -15.70 -7.11 -13.73
C ALA A 57 -16.26 -6.11 -12.70
N ASP A 58 -16.83 -6.62 -11.62
CA ASP A 58 -17.04 -5.83 -10.41
C ASP A 58 -15.68 -5.45 -9.79
N ARG A 59 -15.43 -4.14 -9.68
CA ARG A 59 -14.21 -3.56 -9.10
C ARG A 59 -14.51 -2.63 -7.91
N SER A 60 -15.69 -2.75 -7.32
CA SER A 60 -16.11 -1.92 -6.17
C SER A 60 -15.19 -2.06 -4.95
N GLU A 61 -14.56 -3.23 -4.79
CA GLU A 61 -13.59 -3.57 -3.73
C GLU A 61 -12.15 -3.68 -4.26
N ALA A 62 -11.85 -3.09 -5.43
CA ALA A 62 -10.52 -3.20 -6.05
C ALA A 62 -9.45 -2.29 -5.42
N HIS A 63 -9.87 -1.30 -4.62
CA HIS A 63 -9.03 -0.33 -3.88
C HIS A 63 -7.80 0.19 -4.66
N GLY A 64 -8.00 0.58 -5.92
CA GLY A 64 -6.96 1.16 -6.79
C GLY A 64 -6.04 0.17 -7.49
N LEU A 65 -6.17 -1.15 -7.26
CA LEU A 65 -5.34 -2.20 -7.87
C LEU A 65 -3.83 -1.97 -7.73
N LEU A 66 -3.39 -1.53 -6.55
CA LEU A 66 -1.99 -1.22 -6.29
C LEU A 66 -1.10 -2.47 -6.44
N VAL A 67 0.04 -2.31 -7.13
CA VAL A 67 1.07 -3.36 -7.24
C VAL A 67 1.57 -3.76 -5.85
N GLY A 68 1.82 -5.05 -5.64
CA GLY A 68 2.13 -5.65 -4.35
C GLY A 68 0.92 -5.90 -3.44
N ALA A 69 -0.28 -5.42 -3.77
CA ALA A 69 -1.48 -5.70 -2.98
C ALA A 69 -1.90 -7.17 -3.10
N PRO A 70 -2.31 -7.84 -1.99
CA PRO A 70 -3.02 -9.11 -2.07
C PRO A 70 -4.36 -8.93 -2.79
N VAL A 71 -4.66 -9.82 -3.72
CA VAL A 71 -5.84 -9.76 -4.58
C VAL A 71 -6.54 -11.11 -4.69
N VAL A 72 -7.87 -11.04 -4.78
CA VAL A 72 -8.79 -12.12 -5.08
C VAL A 72 -9.48 -11.80 -6.39
N VAL A 73 -9.35 -12.68 -7.38
CA VAL A 73 -10.02 -12.57 -8.68
C VAL A 73 -10.99 -13.73 -8.84
N ASP A 74 -12.28 -13.42 -8.88
CA ASP A 74 -13.27 -14.37 -9.38
C ASP A 74 -13.35 -14.27 -10.89
N TYR A 75 -13.30 -15.39 -11.61
CA TYR A 75 -13.21 -15.45 -13.07
C TYR A 75 -14.06 -16.58 -13.67
N LYS A 76 -14.38 -16.46 -14.96
CA LYS A 76 -15.12 -17.49 -15.72
C LYS A 76 -14.17 -18.50 -16.35
N GLY A 77 -14.46 -19.78 -16.16
CA GLY A 77 -13.96 -20.84 -17.03
C GLY A 77 -12.66 -21.50 -16.63
N ARG A 78 -11.58 -21.31 -17.40
CA ARG A 78 -10.27 -21.94 -17.15
C ARG A 78 -9.27 -20.87 -16.72
N LEU A 79 -8.29 -21.26 -15.92
CA LEU A 79 -7.16 -20.40 -15.59
C LEU A 79 -6.21 -20.42 -16.79
N GLU A 80 -6.29 -19.36 -17.59
CA GLU A 80 -5.49 -19.14 -18.80
C GLU A 80 -5.32 -17.63 -19.00
N GLU A 81 -4.28 -17.21 -19.73
CA GLU A 81 -4.02 -15.79 -20.00
C GLU A 81 -5.21 -15.12 -20.69
N GLY A 82 -5.64 -13.97 -20.17
CA GLY A 82 -6.81 -13.24 -20.66
C GLY A 82 -8.15 -13.80 -20.19
N ALA A 83 -8.20 -14.58 -19.10
CA ALA A 83 -9.46 -15.04 -18.52
C ALA A 83 -10.34 -13.85 -18.08
N GLU A 84 -11.64 -13.91 -18.38
CA GLU A 84 -12.63 -12.90 -17.99
C GLU A 84 -12.85 -12.92 -16.47
N ALA A 85 -12.50 -11.82 -15.78
CA ALA A 85 -12.86 -11.60 -14.39
C ALA A 85 -14.35 -11.24 -14.26
N ILE A 86 -14.94 -11.73 -13.18
CA ILE A 86 -16.30 -11.43 -12.70
C ILE A 86 -16.21 -10.39 -11.57
N LYS A 87 -15.23 -10.53 -10.68
CA LYS A 87 -14.94 -9.60 -9.59
C LYS A 87 -13.45 -9.55 -9.31
N VAL A 88 -12.93 -8.37 -8.99
CA VAL A 88 -11.58 -8.17 -8.47
C VAL A 88 -11.68 -7.41 -7.14
N ALA A 89 -11.20 -8.04 -6.07
CA ALA A 89 -11.17 -7.46 -4.72
C ALA A 89 -9.74 -7.51 -4.16
N THR A 90 -9.31 -6.46 -3.46
CA THR A 90 -7.98 -6.36 -2.84
C THR A 90 -8.09 -6.14 -1.33
N ASN A 91 -7.00 -6.31 -0.58
CA ASN A 91 -7.02 -6.00 0.85
C ASN A 91 -7.12 -4.48 1.09
N PRO A 92 -8.20 -3.94 1.70
CA PRO A 92 -8.37 -2.50 1.91
C PRO A 92 -7.23 -1.92 2.76
N THR A 93 -6.74 -2.65 3.76
CA THR A 93 -5.63 -2.23 4.64
C THR A 93 -4.38 -1.86 3.82
N TYR A 94 -4.16 -2.50 2.66
CA TYR A 94 -3.03 -2.20 1.80
C TYR A 94 -3.10 -0.78 1.22
N ALA A 95 -4.22 -0.46 0.57
CA ALA A 95 -4.45 0.87 0.00
C ALA A 95 -4.61 1.95 1.08
N GLU A 96 -5.14 1.57 2.24
CA GLU A 96 -5.23 2.47 3.39
C GLU A 96 -3.86 2.76 4.01
N ALA A 97 -2.92 1.81 3.99
CA ALA A 97 -1.54 1.99 4.45
C ALA A 97 -0.69 2.86 3.52
N VAL A 98 -0.75 2.62 2.21
CA VAL A 98 0.06 3.35 1.22
C VAL A 98 -0.26 4.84 1.21
N GLY A 99 0.76 5.69 1.35
CA GLY A 99 0.68 7.15 1.39
C GLY A 99 1.63 7.76 2.44
N ARG A 100 1.55 9.09 2.57
CA ARG A 100 2.38 9.87 3.49
C ARG A 100 1.66 10.11 4.82
N TRP A 101 2.35 9.78 5.90
CA TRP A 101 1.87 9.87 7.27
C TRP A 101 2.73 10.85 8.06
N MET A 102 2.14 11.91 8.59
CA MET A 102 2.87 12.99 9.25
C MET A 102 2.46 13.12 10.72
N LEU A 103 3.46 13.22 11.59
CA LEU A 103 3.33 13.67 12.96
C LEU A 103 3.56 15.18 12.91
N TYR A 104 2.47 15.95 12.99
CA TYR A 104 2.51 17.41 12.96
C TYR A 104 2.56 17.99 14.38
N ASP A 105 3.52 18.88 14.63
CA ASP A 105 3.55 19.72 15.83
C ASP A 105 3.27 21.17 15.41
N PRO A 106 2.07 21.73 15.73
CA PRO A 106 1.74 23.11 15.38
C PRO A 106 2.51 24.16 16.18
N GLU A 107 3.02 23.81 17.36
CA GLU A 107 3.82 24.71 18.19
C GLU A 107 5.29 24.71 17.76
N ASN A 108 5.78 23.58 17.25
CA ASN A 108 7.16 23.40 16.81
C ASN A 108 7.23 22.74 15.40
N PRO A 109 6.84 23.44 14.32
CA PRO A 109 6.68 22.85 12.98
C PRO A 109 7.97 22.26 12.39
N GLU A 110 9.13 22.67 12.89
CA GLU A 110 10.46 22.10 12.57
C GLU A 110 10.63 20.63 13.00
N PHE A 111 9.90 20.16 14.02
CA PHE A 111 9.88 18.75 14.44
C PHE A 111 8.85 17.90 13.67
N THR A 112 8.14 18.49 12.69
CA THR A 112 7.22 17.77 11.81
C THR A 112 7.97 16.70 11.02
N MET A 113 7.70 15.44 11.35
CA MET A 113 8.35 14.25 10.79
C MET A 113 7.31 13.20 10.40
N GLY A 114 7.69 12.13 9.72
CA GLY A 114 6.70 11.20 9.18
C GLY A 114 7.25 9.92 8.56
N ILE A 115 6.35 9.18 7.94
CA ILE A 115 6.60 7.93 7.23
C ILE A 115 5.96 8.03 5.85
N ASP A 116 6.73 7.74 4.81
CA ASP A 116 6.25 7.55 3.45
C ASP A 116 6.11 6.03 3.22
N ILE A 117 4.89 5.51 3.25
CA ILE A 117 4.57 4.09 3.06
C ILE A 117 4.20 3.89 1.60
N ARG A 118 4.92 3.03 0.89
CA ARG A 118 4.77 2.83 -0.56
C ARG A 118 4.27 1.43 -0.89
N ILE A 119 3.97 1.22 -2.17
CA ILE A 119 3.69 -0.09 -2.74
C ILE A 119 4.89 -1.06 -2.55
N GLU A 120 4.64 -2.33 -2.82
CA GLU A 120 5.62 -3.44 -2.74
C GLU A 120 6.31 -3.62 -1.37
N GLY A 121 5.74 -3.06 -0.30
CA GLY A 121 6.29 -3.17 1.05
C GLY A 121 7.43 -2.19 1.35
N GLU A 122 7.69 -1.21 0.47
CA GLU A 122 8.68 -0.16 0.73
C GLU A 122 8.18 0.87 1.74
N ALA A 123 9.08 1.37 2.59
CA ALA A 123 8.82 2.55 3.42
C ALA A 123 10.07 3.42 3.53
N ALA A 124 9.87 4.72 3.70
CA ALA A 124 10.93 5.69 3.97
C ALA A 124 10.53 6.65 5.09
N SER A 125 11.51 7.24 5.76
CA SER A 125 11.25 8.23 6.82
C SER A 125 11.29 9.66 6.28
N ILE A 126 10.33 10.47 6.70
CA ILE A 126 10.25 11.89 6.36
C ILE A 126 10.85 12.67 7.53
N ARG A 127 11.91 13.46 7.27
CA ARG A 127 12.59 14.34 8.24
C ARG A 127 13.04 13.64 9.54
N SER A 128 13.47 12.38 9.44
CA SER A 128 14.06 11.61 10.55
C SER A 128 15.46 11.14 10.19
N ALA A 129 16.42 11.37 11.08
CA ALA A 129 17.79 10.86 10.95
C ALA A 129 18.10 9.69 11.91
N THR A 130 17.26 9.48 12.92
CA THR A 130 17.45 8.46 13.96
C THR A 130 16.54 7.26 13.78
N LEU A 131 15.25 7.48 13.53
CA LEU A 131 14.30 6.40 13.23
C LEU A 131 14.14 6.30 11.71
N VAL A 132 14.74 5.28 11.09
CA VAL A 132 14.80 5.09 9.64
C VAL A 132 13.97 3.86 9.26
N TYR A 133 12.67 4.06 9.02
CA TYR A 133 11.81 3.09 8.34
C TYR A 133 12.37 2.75 6.94
N THR A 134 12.35 1.46 6.61
CA THR A 134 12.87 0.90 5.34
C THR A 134 11.87 -0.01 4.63
N GLY A 135 10.85 -0.51 5.34
CA GLY A 135 9.83 -1.36 4.76
C GLY A 135 8.65 -1.60 5.68
N TRP A 136 7.64 -2.29 5.16
CA TRP A 136 6.45 -2.70 5.90
C TRP A 136 5.84 -3.98 5.32
N GLU A 137 5.05 -4.66 6.14
CA GLU A 137 4.25 -5.83 5.74
C GLU A 137 2.81 -5.68 6.23
N LEU A 138 1.86 -6.23 5.48
CA LEU A 138 0.51 -6.45 6.00
C LEU A 138 0.53 -7.47 7.14
N LEU A 139 -0.37 -7.30 8.09
CA LEU A 139 -0.70 -8.33 9.08
C LEU A 139 -2.08 -8.93 8.79
N ASP A 140 -2.35 -10.13 9.32
CA ASP A 140 -3.63 -10.83 9.15
C ASP A 140 -4.82 -10.07 9.79
N GLU A 141 -4.54 -9.19 10.76
CA GLU A 141 -5.53 -8.33 11.40
C GLU A 141 -5.84 -7.11 10.53
N ALA A 142 -7.11 -6.92 10.17
CA ALA A 142 -7.57 -5.76 9.41
C ALA A 142 -7.17 -4.43 10.09
N GLY A 143 -6.67 -3.48 9.30
CA GLY A 143 -6.15 -2.22 9.81
C GLY A 143 -4.78 -2.31 10.46
N LYS A 144 -4.07 -3.45 10.44
CA LYS A 144 -2.71 -3.55 11.01
C LYS A 144 -1.63 -3.79 9.96
N ILE A 145 -0.48 -3.16 10.18
CA ILE A 145 0.76 -3.35 9.43
C ILE A 145 1.95 -3.54 10.38
N LEU A 146 2.98 -4.24 9.93
CA LEU A 146 4.26 -4.32 10.62
C LEU A 146 5.26 -3.40 9.93
N LEU A 147 5.56 -2.25 10.53
CA LEU A 147 6.61 -1.35 10.09
C LEU A 147 7.98 -1.91 10.47
N LYS A 148 8.98 -1.75 9.59
CA LYS A 148 10.35 -2.21 9.77
C LYS A 148 11.33 -1.08 9.47
N GLY A 149 12.47 -1.08 10.16
CA GLY A 149 13.47 -0.05 9.98
C GLY A 149 14.71 -0.24 10.85
N GLN A 150 15.53 0.80 10.88
CA GLN A 150 16.73 0.88 11.70
C GLN A 150 16.68 2.10 12.63
N SER A 151 17.09 1.92 13.88
CA SER A 151 17.31 2.98 14.84
C SER A 151 18.79 3.32 14.91
N ILE A 152 19.14 4.49 14.38
CA ILE A 152 20.50 5.01 14.26
C ILE A 152 20.75 6.03 15.38
N GLY A 153 21.83 5.83 16.14
CA GLY A 153 22.19 6.73 17.23
C GLY A 153 23.40 6.26 18.02
N ASN A 154 24.05 7.17 18.74
CA ASN A 154 25.17 6.87 19.65
C ASN A 154 26.32 6.08 18.99
N GLY A 155 26.55 6.26 17.68
CA GLY A 155 27.60 5.57 16.92
C GLY A 155 27.25 4.16 16.44
N GLY A 156 25.99 3.73 16.56
CA GLY A 156 25.50 2.44 16.09
C GLY A 156 24.16 2.51 15.36
N SER A 157 23.73 1.35 14.86
CA SER A 157 22.41 1.12 14.26
C SER A 157 21.88 -0.23 14.76
N PHE A 158 20.57 -0.35 14.98
CA PHE A 158 19.91 -1.62 15.27
C PHE A 158 18.57 -1.72 14.53
N ASP A 159 18.25 -2.92 14.03
CA ASP A 159 16.97 -3.18 13.37
C ASP A 159 15.82 -3.16 14.39
N PHE A 160 14.67 -2.64 13.98
CA PHE A 160 13.44 -2.66 14.77
C PHE A 160 12.25 -3.05 13.91
N SER A 161 11.18 -3.50 14.58
CA SER A 161 9.85 -3.58 13.99
C SER A 161 8.80 -3.07 14.99
N GLN A 162 7.70 -2.53 14.45
CA GLN A 162 6.61 -1.92 15.23
C GLN A 162 5.27 -2.20 14.54
N THR A 163 4.23 -2.53 15.32
CA THR A 163 2.87 -2.63 14.79
C THR A 163 2.30 -1.22 14.59
N GLY A 164 1.91 -0.90 13.36
CA GLY A 164 1.07 0.25 13.03
C GLY A 164 -0.39 -0.15 12.97
N ILE A 165 -1.26 0.63 13.62
CA ILE A 165 -2.73 0.47 13.59
C ILE A 165 -3.31 1.65 12.81
N ILE A 166 -3.90 1.34 11.65
CA ILE A 166 -4.60 2.27 10.77
C ILE A 166 -6.06 2.31 11.20
N ALA A 167 -6.59 3.53 11.37
CA ALA A 167 -8.00 3.78 11.61
C ALA A 167 -8.49 4.92 10.72
N LYS A 168 -9.79 4.93 10.43
CA LYS A 168 -10.47 6.01 9.72
C LYS A 168 -11.55 6.63 10.62
N ASP A 169 -11.58 7.94 10.71
CA ASP A 169 -12.61 8.66 11.47
C ASP A 169 -13.92 8.82 10.67
N ALA A 170 -14.94 9.40 11.31
CA ALA A 170 -16.24 9.64 10.67
C ALA A 170 -16.25 10.77 9.62
N ALA A 171 -15.20 11.60 9.57
CA ALA A 171 -15.00 12.62 8.53
C ALA A 171 -14.21 12.06 7.33
N GLY A 172 -13.63 10.86 7.47
CA GLY A 172 -12.86 10.16 6.45
C GLY A 172 -11.35 10.34 6.55
N ASN A 173 -10.85 11.01 7.59
CA ASN A 173 -9.42 11.17 7.84
C ASN A 173 -8.83 9.85 8.34
N TYR A 174 -7.57 9.57 7.98
CA TYR A 174 -6.85 8.37 8.39
C TYR A 174 -5.78 8.69 9.42
N THR A 175 -5.68 7.86 10.45
CA THR A 175 -4.65 7.93 11.50
C THR A 175 -3.87 6.61 11.58
N LEU A 176 -2.54 6.69 11.70
CA LEU A 176 -1.64 5.57 11.94
C LEU A 176 -1.07 5.68 13.36
N THR A 177 -1.52 4.81 14.27
CA THR A 177 -1.05 4.76 15.66
C THR A 177 -0.01 3.66 15.83
N ILE A 178 1.12 3.97 16.47
CA ILE A 178 2.15 2.96 16.78
C ILE A 178 1.77 2.25 18.09
N GLU A 179 1.52 0.93 18.01
CA GLU A 179 1.05 0.10 19.12
C GLU A 179 2.02 0.16 20.32
N GLY A 180 1.46 0.28 21.54
CA GLY A 180 2.25 0.44 22.77
C GLY A 180 2.83 1.85 22.99
N THR A 181 2.57 2.81 22.10
CA THR A 181 3.01 4.21 22.24
C THR A 181 1.83 5.18 22.32
N LYS A 182 2.12 6.49 22.35
CA LYS A 182 1.14 7.57 22.13
C LYS A 182 1.35 8.29 20.80
N ILE A 183 2.19 7.75 19.91
CA ILE A 183 2.52 8.37 18.63
C ILE A 183 1.38 8.05 17.65
N VAL A 184 0.80 9.10 17.10
CA VAL A 184 -0.24 9.05 16.08
C VAL A 184 0.24 9.92 14.91
N TYR A 185 0.24 9.38 13.72
CA TYR A 185 0.48 10.10 12.48
C TYR A 185 -0.84 10.31 11.74
N ASP A 186 -1.07 11.49 11.20
CA ASP A 186 -2.20 11.78 10.32
C ASP A 186 -1.81 11.53 8.86
N LYS A 187 -2.70 10.91 8.07
CA LYS A 187 -2.46 10.71 6.64
C LYS A 187 -2.64 12.04 5.92
N VAL A 188 -1.59 12.50 5.24
CA VAL A 188 -1.67 13.68 4.39
C VAL A 188 -2.34 13.29 3.08
N PRO A 189 -3.34 14.05 2.59
CA PRO A 189 -3.90 13.81 1.26
C PRO A 189 -2.81 13.92 0.20
N GLU A 190 -2.91 13.09 -0.83
CA GLU A 190 -2.03 13.16 -1.99
C GLU A 190 -2.41 14.39 -2.82
N THR A 191 -1.81 15.53 -2.48
CA THR A 191 -1.99 16.79 -3.22
C THR A 191 -1.01 16.85 -4.38
N ASP A 192 -1.53 16.97 -5.61
CA ASP A 192 -0.75 17.32 -6.81
C ASP A 192 -0.02 18.67 -6.66
N GLU A 193 -0.45 19.50 -5.71
CA GLU A 193 0.17 20.76 -5.34
C GLU A 193 1.26 20.53 -4.28
N VAL A 194 2.52 20.68 -4.70
CA VAL A 194 3.62 20.98 -3.78
C VAL A 194 3.36 22.38 -3.24
N PRO A 195 3.18 22.59 -1.92
CA PRO A 195 3.14 23.94 -1.38
C PRO A 195 4.51 24.58 -1.61
N GLU A 196 4.56 25.61 -2.46
CA GLU A 196 5.74 26.47 -2.55
C GLU A 196 6.02 27.00 -1.14
N MET A 197 7.19 26.67 -0.60
CA MET A 197 7.69 27.39 0.57
C MET A 197 7.95 28.81 0.09
N GLU A 198 7.14 29.77 0.54
CA GLU A 198 7.41 31.18 0.30
C GLU A 198 8.84 31.48 0.78
N GLU A 199 9.75 31.75 -0.15
CA GLU A 199 11.10 32.16 0.23
C GLU A 199 10.99 33.47 1.02
N PRO A 200 11.77 33.63 2.12
CA PRO A 200 11.67 34.82 2.94
C PRO A 200 11.99 36.05 2.08
N ALA A 201 11.02 36.96 2.00
CA ALA A 201 11.12 38.15 1.16
C ALA A 201 12.45 38.87 1.39
N GLY A 202 13.25 38.96 0.33
CA GLY A 202 14.58 39.57 0.41
C GLY A 202 14.50 41.00 0.92
N GLU A 203 15.20 41.26 2.02
CA GLU A 203 15.36 42.61 2.58
C GLU A 203 16.26 43.43 1.67
N ASP A 204 15.66 44.08 0.66
CA ASP A 204 16.34 45.02 -0.22
C ASP A 204 15.69 46.41 -0.11
N ALA A 205 16.21 47.19 0.85
CA ALA A 205 15.84 48.57 1.09
C ALA A 205 17.08 49.39 1.50
N ALA A 206 18.09 49.40 0.62
CA ALA A 206 19.15 50.40 0.72
C ALA A 206 18.55 51.80 0.41
N PRO A 207 18.70 52.80 1.31
CA PRO A 207 18.19 54.13 1.03
C PRO A 207 19.09 54.86 0.02
N GLU A 208 18.48 55.40 -1.04
CA GLU A 208 19.17 56.29 -1.97
C GLU A 208 19.61 57.57 -1.23
N ALA A 209 20.91 57.81 -1.18
CA ALA A 209 21.48 59.04 -0.62
C ALA A 209 21.42 60.17 -1.66
N GLU A 210 20.32 60.91 -1.66
CA GLU A 210 20.15 62.12 -2.46
C GLU A 210 21.07 63.24 -1.93
N ALA A 211 22.22 63.44 -2.58
CA ALA A 211 23.16 64.51 -2.28
C ALA A 211 22.96 65.67 -3.28
N ALA A 212 22.10 66.62 -2.91
CA ALA A 212 21.96 67.89 -3.62
C ALA A 212 23.22 68.76 -3.47
N ALA A 213 23.50 69.59 -4.49
CA ALA A 213 24.61 70.53 -4.53
C ALA A 213 24.17 71.98 -4.18
N GLU A 214 25.13 72.91 -4.23
CA GLU A 214 25.06 74.34 -3.89
C GLU A 214 25.18 74.64 -2.36
N GLU A 215 26.04 75.55 -1.88
CA GLU A 215 27.00 76.48 -2.53
C GLU A 215 28.47 76.25 -2.11
#